data_AF-A0A098LLT6-F1
#
_entry.id   AF-A0A098LLT6-F1
#
_cell.length_a   1.000
_cell.length_b   1.000
_cell.length_c   1.000
_cell.angle_alpha   90.00
_cell.angle_beta   90.00
_cell.angle_gamma   90.00
#
_symmetry.space_group_name_H-M   'P 1'
#
loop_
_entity.id
_entity.type
_entity.pdbx_description
1 polymer ?
#
loop_
_entity_poly.entity_id
_entity_poly.type
_entity_poly.pdbx_seq_one_letter_code
_entity_poly.pdbx_strand_id
1 'polypeptide(L)'
;MTKRILISISIIITGIPFVLLSIYYDCLPDQIAVFVDINGSPTMLMDKSIFSVFRLPLMGVMTQIICFTMYRIKLEYEREKNQRLWLSISVLAALKMSLTSIEVLIYTKQDLFNLIRITVLIVIFLAISSIAFNLYSIYNRYNKHFMEYFSKVNASHKILLFLSFTVYLLLVLFPLIG
;
A
#
# COMPACT_ATOMS: atom_id res chain seq x y z
N MET A 1 13.28 -0.54 -18.38
CA MET A 1 13.34 -1.06 -17.00
C MET A 1 12.72 -2.46 -16.98
N THR A 2 13.51 -3.50 -16.66
CA THR A 2 13.05 -4.91 -16.68
C THR A 2 12.06 -5.19 -15.54
N LYS A 3 11.00 -5.98 -15.79
CA LYS A 3 9.96 -6.33 -14.80
C LYS A 3 10.54 -6.80 -13.46
N ARG A 4 11.68 -7.51 -13.50
CA ARG A 4 12.45 -7.95 -12.33
C ARG A 4 12.91 -6.79 -11.45
N ILE A 5 13.41 -5.70 -12.05
CA ILE A 5 13.87 -4.53 -11.30
C ILE A 5 12.70 -3.90 -10.54
N LEU A 6 11.52 -3.74 -11.16
CA LEU A 6 10.35 -3.18 -10.48
C LEU A 6 9.90 -4.04 -9.29
N ILE A 7 9.92 -5.37 -9.45
CA ILE A 7 9.61 -6.31 -8.36
C ILE A 7 10.64 -6.20 -7.24
N SER A 8 11.93 -6.19 -7.55
CA SER A 8 13.00 -6.04 -6.55
C SER A 8 12.87 -4.72 -5.80
N ILE A 9 12.62 -3.62 -6.50
CA ILE A 9 12.43 -2.30 -5.91
C ILE A 9 11.22 -2.30 -4.97
N SER A 10 10.06 -2.83 -5.38
CA SER A 10 8.87 -2.80 -4.53
C SER A 10 9.03 -3.66 -3.26
N ILE A 11 9.71 -4.81 -3.36
CA ILE A 11 10.03 -5.65 -2.20
C ILE A 11 10.99 -4.93 -1.26
N ILE A 12 12.09 -4.37 -1.79
CA ILE A 12 13.11 -3.67 -0.98
C ILE A 12 12.46 -2.49 -0.25
N ILE A 13 11.72 -1.64 -0.97
CA ILE A 13 11.05 -0.48 -0.37
C ILE A 13 10.10 -0.93 0.74
N THR A 14 9.29 -1.96 0.50
CA THR A 14 8.35 -2.49 1.53
C THR A 14 9.08 -3.02 2.78
N GLY A 15 10.31 -3.53 2.62
CA GLY A 15 11.13 -4.03 3.73
C GLY A 15 11.80 -2.94 4.57
N ILE A 16 12.09 -1.76 4.00
CA ILE A 16 12.81 -0.67 4.68
C ILE A 16 12.16 -0.29 6.03
N PRO A 17 10.85 -0.06 6.12
CA PRO A 17 10.21 0.28 7.39
C PRO A 17 10.38 -0.77 8.46
N PHE A 18 10.38 -2.06 8.10
CA PHE A 18 10.58 -3.13 9.09
C PHE A 18 11.95 -3.04 9.75
N VAL A 19 12.98 -2.75 8.97
CA VAL A 19 14.34 -2.59 9.47
C VAL A 19 14.46 -1.30 10.30
N LEU A 20 14.03 -0.17 9.74
CA LEU A 20 14.18 1.13 10.41
C LEU A 20 13.37 1.21 11.71
N LEU A 21 12.11 0.80 11.70
CA LEU A 21 11.27 0.85 12.90
C LEU A 21 11.74 -0.14 13.97
N SER A 22 12.37 -1.26 13.59
CA SER A 22 12.98 -2.16 14.57
C SER A 22 14.19 -1.54 15.25
N ILE A 23 15.07 -0.87 14.47
CA ILE A 23 16.28 -0.22 15.00
C ILE A 23 15.93 0.94 15.93
N TYR A 24 14.93 1.73 15.56
CA TYR A 24 14.56 2.95 16.29
C TYR A 24 13.36 2.76 17.23
N TYR A 25 12.94 1.53 17.51
CA TYR A 25 11.74 1.23 18.29
C TYR A 25 11.73 1.93 19.66
N ASP A 26 12.86 1.90 20.36
CA ASP A 26 12.99 2.49 21.69
C ASP A 26 12.97 4.03 21.66
N CYS A 27 13.32 4.63 20.51
CA CYS A 27 13.27 6.08 20.30
C CYS A 27 11.89 6.58 19.90
N LEU A 28 10.91 5.70 19.68
CA LEU A 28 9.55 6.09 19.31
C LEU A 28 8.80 6.68 20.52
N PRO A 29 7.96 7.71 20.29
CA PRO A 29 7.13 8.29 21.34
C PRO A 29 6.17 7.26 21.93
N ASP A 30 5.75 7.47 23.17
CA ASP A 30 4.82 6.57 23.86
C ASP A 30 3.43 6.55 23.22
N GLN A 31 3.09 7.61 22.49
CA GLN A 31 1.89 7.69 21.65
C GLN A 31 2.25 7.86 20.19
N ILE A 32 1.61 7.06 19.33
CA ILE A 32 1.85 7.00 17.89
C ILE A 32 0.62 7.50 17.14
N ALA A 33 0.83 8.40 16.19
CA ALA A 33 -0.20 8.84 15.27
C ALA A 33 -0.62 7.70 14.34
N VAL A 34 -1.87 7.27 14.49
CA VAL A 34 -2.47 6.19 13.71
C VAL A 34 -3.10 6.72 12.43
N PHE A 35 -3.77 7.85 12.56
CA PHE A 35 -4.36 8.58 11.46
C PHE A 35 -3.89 10.02 11.53
N VAL A 36 -3.59 10.56 10.36
CA VAL A 36 -3.04 11.91 10.19
C VAL A 36 -3.85 12.59 9.11
N ASP A 37 -4.33 13.80 9.37
CA ASP A 37 -5.07 14.60 8.39
C ASP A 37 -4.15 15.12 7.26
N ILE A 38 -4.72 15.84 6.30
CA ILE A 38 -3.95 16.38 5.17
C ILE A 38 -2.86 17.37 5.64
N ASN A 39 -3.11 18.07 6.75
CA ASN A 39 -2.21 19.06 7.33
C ASN A 39 -1.10 18.44 8.19
N GLY A 40 -1.13 17.13 8.43
CA GLY A 40 -0.15 16.45 9.27
C GLY A 40 -0.54 16.35 10.75
N SER A 41 -1.74 16.79 11.12
CA SER A 41 -2.23 16.71 12.50
C SER A 41 -2.74 15.30 12.81
N PRO A 42 -2.40 14.72 13.96
CA PRO A 42 -2.90 13.41 14.36
C PRO A 42 -4.39 13.51 14.65
N THR A 43 -5.20 12.72 13.94
CA THR A 43 -6.64 12.60 14.20
C THR A 43 -6.95 11.48 15.18
N MET A 44 -6.01 10.54 15.35
CA MET A 44 -6.09 9.44 16.31
C MET A 44 -4.69 9.04 16.75
N LEU A 45 -4.52 8.88 18.06
CA LEU A 45 -3.31 8.41 18.72
C LEU A 45 -3.57 7.03 19.32
N MET A 46 -2.55 6.18 19.35
CA MET A 46 -2.56 4.92 20.08
C MET A 46 -1.28 4.77 20.90
N ASP A 47 -1.36 4.01 21.99
CA ASP A 47 -0.19 3.67 22.78
C ASP A 47 0.82 2.86 21.95
N LYS A 48 2.10 3.10 22.24
CA LYS A 48 3.23 2.40 21.63
C LYS A 48 3.15 0.91 21.96
N SER A 49 3.02 0.11 20.92
CA SER A 49 3.09 -1.34 20.96
C SER A 49 3.72 -1.82 19.65
N ILE A 50 4.24 -3.05 19.65
CA ILE A 50 4.76 -3.68 18.42
C ILE A 50 3.68 -3.63 17.32
N PHE A 51 2.42 -3.88 17.68
CA PHE A 51 1.34 -3.85 16.72
C PHE A 51 1.09 -2.44 16.16
N SER A 52 0.99 -1.41 17.01
CA SER A 52 0.73 -0.04 16.53
C SER A 52 1.86 0.50 15.64
N VAL A 53 3.11 0.14 15.93
CA VAL A 53 4.30 0.51 15.13
C VAL A 53 4.32 -0.22 13.78
N PHE A 54 4.17 -1.55 13.77
CA PHE A 54 4.34 -2.36 12.56
C PHE A 54 3.08 -2.54 11.72
N ARG A 55 1.94 -2.00 12.16
CA ARG A 55 0.66 -2.05 11.42
C ARG A 55 0.77 -1.49 10.00
N LEU A 56 1.33 -0.29 9.83
CA LEU A 56 1.47 0.33 8.51
C LEU A 56 2.41 -0.47 7.58
N PRO A 57 3.59 -0.94 8.03
CA PRO A 57 4.40 -1.88 7.28
C PRO A 57 3.66 -3.17 6.89
N LEU A 58 2.90 -3.77 7.81
CA LEU A 58 2.08 -4.97 7.55
C LEU A 58 0.99 -4.72 6.50
N MET A 59 0.33 -3.55 6.55
CA MET A 59 -0.61 -3.12 5.51
C MET A 59 0.09 -2.99 4.15
N GLY A 60 1.33 -2.51 4.14
CA GLY A 60 2.20 -2.50 2.96
C GLY A 60 2.41 -3.90 2.39
N VAL A 61 2.74 -4.89 3.22
CA VAL A 61 2.89 -6.30 2.81
C VAL A 61 1.61 -6.85 2.20
N MET A 62 0.46 -6.65 2.85
CA MET A 62 -0.84 -7.10 2.31
C MET A 62 -1.15 -6.46 0.96
N THR A 63 -0.83 -5.17 0.80
CA THR A 63 -1.00 -4.45 -0.47
C THR A 63 -0.08 -5.03 -1.55
N GLN A 64 1.17 -5.41 -1.22
CA GLN A 64 2.06 -6.08 -2.16
C GLN A 64 1.53 -7.45 -2.59
N ILE A 65 0.98 -8.24 -1.66
CA ILE A 65 0.38 -9.54 -1.98
C ILE A 65 -0.78 -9.35 -2.96
N ILE A 66 -1.65 -8.36 -2.72
CA ILE A 66 -2.76 -8.02 -3.64
C ILE A 66 -2.20 -7.65 -5.02
N CYS A 67 -1.23 -6.74 -5.09
CA CYS A 67 -0.67 -6.28 -6.37
C CYS A 67 0.03 -7.41 -7.13
N PHE A 68 0.81 -8.25 -6.47
CA PHE A 68 1.49 -9.38 -7.11
C PHE A 68 0.51 -10.49 -7.53
N THR A 69 -0.56 -10.68 -6.77
CA THR A 69 -1.64 -11.60 -7.17
C THR A 69 -2.29 -11.11 -8.46
N MET A 70 -2.66 -9.83 -8.51
CA MET A 70 -3.26 -9.23 -9.72
C MET A 70 -2.29 -9.19 -10.92
N TYR A 71 -1.00 -9.01 -10.68
CA TYR A 71 0.05 -9.13 -11.69
C TYR A 71 0.14 -10.55 -12.30
N ARG A 72 -0.08 -11.59 -11.49
CA ARG A 72 0.01 -13.00 -11.91
C ARG A 72 -1.22 -13.49 -12.67
N ILE A 73 -2.36 -12.81 -12.56
CA ILE A 73 -3.58 -13.14 -13.31
C ILE A 73 -3.29 -13.01 -14.81
N LYS A 74 -3.39 -14.13 -15.53
CA LYS A 74 -3.19 -14.18 -16.99
C LYS A 74 -4.48 -13.73 -17.66
N LEU A 75 -4.52 -12.48 -18.11
CA LEU A 75 -5.56 -11.99 -19.01
C LEU A 75 -5.09 -12.22 -20.45
N GLU A 76 -5.81 -13.02 -21.21
CA GLU A 76 -5.45 -13.40 -22.59
C GLU A 76 -5.29 -12.18 -23.52
N TYR A 77 -6.12 -11.14 -23.33
CA TYR A 77 -6.21 -10.03 -24.28
C TYR A 77 -5.26 -8.84 -23.99
N GLU A 78 -4.77 -8.66 -22.76
CA GLU A 78 -3.90 -7.52 -22.39
C GLU A 78 -2.88 -7.85 -21.28
N ARG A 79 -2.26 -9.03 -21.38
CA ARG A 79 -1.33 -9.53 -20.36
C ARG A 79 -0.22 -8.53 -20.01
N GLU A 80 0.43 -7.92 -21.01
CA GLU A 80 1.58 -7.06 -20.77
C GLU A 80 1.23 -5.70 -20.14
N LYS A 81 0.14 -5.07 -20.59
CA LYS A 81 -0.32 -3.79 -20.07
C LYS A 81 -0.82 -3.92 -18.63
N ASN A 82 -1.60 -4.97 -18.35
CA ASN A 82 -2.06 -5.30 -16.99
C ASN A 82 -0.87 -5.59 -16.06
N GLN A 83 0.12 -6.34 -16.53
CA GLN A 83 1.32 -6.64 -15.75
C GLN A 83 2.12 -5.38 -15.39
N ARG A 84 2.40 -4.51 -16.37
CA ARG A 84 3.16 -3.28 -16.11
C ARG A 84 2.44 -2.38 -15.11
N LEU A 85 1.12 -2.27 -15.24
CA LEU A 85 0.25 -1.51 -14.36
C LEU A 85 0.31 -1.98 -12.91
N TRP A 86 0.09 -3.28 -12.66
CA TRP A 86 0.10 -3.80 -11.28
C TRP A 86 1.47 -3.70 -10.63
N LEU A 87 2.55 -3.77 -11.43
CA LEU A 87 3.90 -3.48 -10.95
C LEU A 87 4.09 -2.00 -10.61
N SER A 88 3.59 -1.06 -11.43
CA SER A 88 3.64 0.37 -11.12
C SER A 88 2.85 0.70 -9.85
N ILE A 89 1.63 0.16 -9.71
CA ILE A 89 0.82 0.32 -8.49
C ILE A 89 1.55 -0.29 -7.28
N SER A 90 2.16 -1.47 -7.43
CA SER A 90 2.97 -2.11 -6.38
C SER A 90 4.09 -1.20 -5.90
N VAL A 91 4.84 -0.55 -6.81
CA VAL A 91 5.91 0.38 -6.44
C VAL A 91 5.35 1.63 -5.74
N LEU A 92 4.28 2.24 -6.26
CA LEU A 92 3.66 3.41 -5.64
C LEU A 92 3.10 3.10 -4.26
N ALA A 93 2.46 1.95 -4.09
CA ALA A 93 1.95 1.48 -2.81
C ALA A 93 3.08 1.20 -1.82
N ALA A 94 4.17 0.56 -2.27
CA ALA A 94 5.36 0.34 -1.44
C ALA A 94 5.93 1.68 -0.95
N LEU A 95 6.10 2.63 -1.86
CA LEU A 95 6.63 3.95 -1.55
C LEU A 95 5.74 4.70 -0.55
N LYS A 96 4.44 4.77 -0.82
CA LYS A 96 3.46 5.41 0.07
C LYS A 96 3.51 4.80 1.46
N MET A 97 3.37 3.48 1.57
CA MET A 97 3.28 2.81 2.87
C MET A 97 4.59 2.94 3.65
N SER A 98 5.72 2.93 2.95
CA SER A 98 7.04 3.07 3.58
C SER A 98 7.27 4.48 4.10
N LEU A 99 6.94 5.49 3.30
CA LEU A 99 7.04 6.89 3.74
C LEU A 99 6.13 7.16 4.93
N THR A 100 4.86 6.75 4.88
CA THR A 100 3.93 6.91 6.02
C THR A 100 4.39 6.15 7.26
N SER A 101 5.06 5.00 7.10
CA SER A 101 5.61 4.28 8.27
C SER A 101 6.80 5.02 8.89
N ILE A 102 7.61 5.70 8.08
CA ILE A 102 8.76 6.49 8.52
C ILE A 102 8.32 7.84 9.12
N GLU A 103 7.14 8.36 8.78
CA GLU A 103 6.59 9.61 9.36
C GLU A 103 6.64 9.61 10.90
N VAL A 104 6.46 8.46 11.54
CA VAL A 104 6.52 8.32 13.01
C VAL A 104 7.91 8.68 13.57
N LEU A 105 8.98 8.39 12.83
CA LEU A 105 10.38 8.66 13.25
C LEU A 105 10.76 10.14 13.16
N ILE A 106 10.09 10.88 12.27
CA ILE A 106 10.45 12.26 11.92
C ILE A 106 9.41 13.27 12.40
N TYR A 107 8.40 12.81 13.15
CA TYR A 107 7.28 13.63 13.61
C TYR A 107 7.74 14.87 14.39
N THR A 108 8.86 14.78 15.10
CA THR A 108 9.45 15.91 15.85
C THR A 108 10.17 16.94 14.98
N LYS A 109 10.47 16.62 13.72
CA LYS A 109 11.17 17.49 12.77
C LYS A 109 10.19 18.03 11.73
N GLN A 110 9.51 19.13 12.07
CA GLN A 110 8.40 19.67 11.28
C GLN A 110 8.71 19.85 9.79
N ASP A 111 9.88 20.40 9.44
CA ASP A 111 10.25 20.65 8.04
C ASP A 111 10.39 19.36 7.23
N LEU A 112 11.07 18.36 7.80
CA LEU A 112 11.26 17.05 7.16
C LEU A 112 9.95 16.28 7.07
N PHE A 113 9.14 16.36 8.12
CA PHE A 113 7.81 15.77 8.16
C PHE A 113 6.90 16.36 7.07
N ASN A 114 6.85 17.69 6.94
CA ASN A 114 6.07 18.37 5.89
C ASN A 114 6.53 17.96 4.48
N LEU A 115 7.84 17.86 4.24
CA LEU A 115 8.39 17.42 2.95
C LEU A 115 7.99 15.98 2.61
N ILE A 116 8.10 15.07 3.57
CA ILE A 116 7.68 13.67 3.40
C ILE A 116 6.17 13.59 3.19
N ARG A 117 5.39 14.41 3.90
CA ARG A 117 3.94 14.46 3.75
C ARG A 117 3.52 14.90 2.35
N ILE A 118 4.10 15.97 1.83
CA ILE A 118 3.87 16.42 0.45
C ILE A 118 4.23 15.30 -0.53
N THR A 119 5.36 14.62 -0.32
CA THR A 119 5.78 13.48 -1.15
C THR A 119 4.75 12.34 -1.10
N VAL A 120 4.26 11.98 0.08
CA VAL A 120 3.21 10.97 0.27
C VAL A 120 1.93 11.35 -0.48
N LEU A 121 1.49 12.61 -0.38
CA LEU A 121 0.29 13.09 -1.07
C LEU A 121 0.44 13.04 -2.59
N ILE A 122 1.60 13.41 -3.13
CA ILE A 122 1.91 13.27 -4.57
C ILE A 122 1.85 11.80 -5.00
N VAL A 123 2.44 10.89 -4.23
CA VAL A 123 2.42 9.45 -4.52
C VAL A 123 0.99 8.91 -4.49
N ILE A 124 0.16 9.33 -3.53
CA ILE A 124 -1.26 8.97 -3.45
C ILE A 124 -2.01 9.47 -4.70
N PHE A 125 -1.82 10.72 -5.09
CA PHE A 125 -2.46 11.29 -6.27
C PHE A 125 -2.09 10.52 -7.55
N LEU A 126 -0.80 10.18 -7.73
CA LEU A 126 -0.34 9.37 -8.85
C LEU A 126 -0.92 7.95 -8.83
N ALA A 127 -1.01 7.33 -7.65
CA ALA A 127 -1.58 5.99 -7.49
C ALA A 127 -3.08 5.96 -7.81
N ILE A 128 -3.86 6.91 -7.28
CA ILE A 128 -5.30 7.02 -7.54
C ILE A 128 -5.54 7.30 -9.03
N SER A 129 -4.81 8.25 -9.63
CA SER A 129 -4.93 8.56 -11.05
C SER A 129 -4.63 7.34 -11.92
N SER A 130 -3.59 6.57 -11.57
CA SER A 130 -3.25 5.32 -12.26
C SER A 130 -4.36 4.28 -12.11
N ILE A 131 -4.91 4.07 -10.91
CA ILE A 131 -5.99 3.12 -10.68
C ILE A 131 -7.25 3.53 -11.45
N ALA A 132 -7.66 4.80 -11.35
CA ALA A 132 -8.87 5.33 -11.99
C ALA A 132 -8.81 5.23 -13.52
N PHE A 133 -7.70 5.65 -14.13
CA PHE A 133 -7.48 5.53 -15.57
C PHE A 133 -7.61 4.09 -16.06
N ASN A 134 -7.11 3.14 -15.26
CA ASN A 134 -7.14 1.74 -15.63
C ASN A 134 -8.48 1.07 -15.40
N LEU A 135 -9.16 1.37 -14.29
CA LEU A 135 -10.54 0.94 -14.07
C LEU A 135 -11.44 1.43 -15.21
N TYR A 136 -11.27 2.69 -15.62
CA TYR A 136 -12.00 3.25 -16.77
C TYR A 136 -11.65 2.53 -18.07
N SER A 137 -10.36 2.29 -18.35
CA SER A 137 -9.91 1.55 -19.54
C SER A 137 -10.46 0.11 -19.57
N ILE A 138 -10.53 -0.57 -18.43
CA ILE A 138 -11.09 -1.92 -18.31
C ILE A 138 -12.61 -1.88 -18.50
N TYR A 139 -13.30 -0.97 -17.81
CA TYR A 139 -14.75 -0.81 -17.88
C TYR A 139 -15.24 -0.54 -19.31
N ASN A 140 -14.60 0.40 -20.00
CA ASN A 140 -14.97 0.77 -21.37
C ASN A 140 -14.70 -0.36 -22.37
N ARG A 141 -13.66 -1.17 -22.14
CA ARG A 141 -13.24 -2.22 -23.08
C ARG A 141 -13.98 -3.55 -22.89
N TYR A 142 -14.39 -3.89 -21.67
CA TYR A 142 -15.17 -5.10 -21.38
C TYR A 142 -16.69 -4.86 -21.43
N ASN A 143 -17.12 -3.76 -22.06
CA ASN A 143 -18.53 -3.44 -22.31
C ASN A 143 -19.42 -3.64 -21.05
N LYS A 144 -18.94 -3.20 -19.88
CA LYS A 144 -19.60 -3.33 -18.57
C LYS A 144 -19.63 -4.74 -17.93
N HIS A 145 -19.04 -5.76 -18.53
CA HIS A 145 -19.01 -7.14 -17.99
C HIS A 145 -17.82 -7.40 -17.05
N PHE A 146 -17.70 -6.60 -15.97
CA PHE A 146 -16.65 -6.76 -14.96
C PHE A 146 -16.74 -8.10 -14.20
N MET A 147 -17.93 -8.68 -14.10
CA MET A 147 -18.14 -10.00 -13.48
C MET A 147 -17.53 -11.13 -14.31
N GLU A 148 -17.48 -10.98 -15.63
CA GLU A 148 -16.87 -11.95 -16.54
C GLU A 148 -15.34 -11.89 -16.50
N TYR A 149 -14.77 -10.76 -16.08
CA TYR A 149 -13.35 -10.63 -15.75
C TYR A 149 -13.00 -11.43 -14.48
N PHE A 150 -13.79 -11.30 -13.42
CA PHE A 150 -13.54 -12.00 -12.16
C PHE A 150 -13.84 -13.50 -12.24
N SER A 151 -14.77 -13.94 -13.09
CA SER A 151 -15.06 -15.36 -13.27
C SER A 151 -13.83 -16.14 -13.75
N LYS A 152 -13.00 -15.55 -14.62
CA LYS A 152 -11.78 -16.13 -15.21
C LYS A 152 -10.59 -16.22 -14.25
N VAL A 153 -10.67 -15.66 -13.04
CA VAL A 153 -9.61 -15.72 -12.05
C VAL A 153 -9.67 -17.07 -11.30
N ASN A 154 -8.53 -17.77 -11.21
CA ASN A 154 -8.46 -19.04 -10.48
C ASN A 154 -8.91 -18.89 -9.02
N ALA A 155 -9.54 -19.94 -8.47
CA ALA A 155 -10.04 -19.96 -7.09
C ALA A 155 -8.95 -19.63 -6.06
N SER A 156 -7.72 -20.14 -6.23
CA SER A 156 -6.60 -19.85 -5.33
C SER A 156 -6.24 -18.36 -5.27
N HIS A 157 -6.22 -17.68 -6.41
CA HIS A 157 -5.97 -16.23 -6.45
C HIS A 157 -7.13 -15.44 -5.82
N LYS A 158 -8.39 -15.89 -6.00
CA LYS A 158 -9.55 -15.26 -5.34
C LYS A 158 -9.46 -15.37 -3.81
N ILE A 159 -9.13 -16.56 -3.30
CA ILE A 159 -8.96 -16.78 -1.85
C ILE A 159 -7.83 -15.90 -1.31
N LEU A 160 -6.69 -15.85 -2.01
CA LEU A 160 -5.55 -15.02 -1.59
C LEU A 160 -5.90 -13.53 -1.59
N LEU A 161 -6.60 -13.03 -2.61
CA LEU A 161 -7.08 -11.65 -2.66
C LEU A 161 -8.04 -11.34 -1.51
N PHE A 162 -9.02 -12.22 -1.28
CA PHE A 162 -9.99 -12.07 -0.21
C PHE A 162 -9.29 -12.02 1.15
N LEU A 163 -8.44 -13.00 1.46
CA LEU A 163 -7.72 -13.07 2.74
C LEU A 163 -6.80 -11.87 2.95
N SER A 164 -6.05 -11.46 1.93
CA SER A 164 -5.18 -10.28 2.01
C SER A 164 -5.97 -9.00 2.25
N PHE A 165 -7.15 -8.86 1.61
CA PHE A 165 -8.03 -7.72 1.79
C PHE A 165 -8.68 -7.73 3.18
N THR A 166 -9.10 -8.89 3.69
CA THR A 166 -9.63 -9.02 5.05
C THR A 166 -8.58 -8.64 6.09
N VAL A 167 -7.35 -9.15 5.97
CA VAL A 167 -6.25 -8.78 6.89
C VAL A 167 -5.94 -7.28 6.79
N TYR A 168 -5.91 -6.71 5.58
CA TYR A 168 -5.73 -5.28 5.38
C TYR A 168 -6.83 -4.46 6.08
N LEU A 169 -8.10 -4.84 5.92
CA LEU A 169 -9.21 -4.17 6.58
C LEU A 169 -9.14 -4.28 8.09
N LEU A 170 -8.78 -5.45 8.63
CA LEU A 170 -8.58 -5.63 10.06
C LEU A 170 -7.47 -4.69 10.58
N LEU A 171 -6.36 -4.56 9.87
CA LEU A 171 -5.28 -3.63 10.22
C LEU A 171 -5.73 -2.16 10.16
N VAL A 172 -6.61 -1.79 9.21
CA VAL A 172 -7.17 -0.43 9.13
C VAL A 172 -8.13 -0.15 10.28
N LEU A 173 -9.00 -1.11 10.60
CA LEU A 173 -10.10 -0.93 11.56
C LEU A 173 -9.66 -1.15 13.01
N PHE A 174 -8.58 -1.88 13.26
CA PHE A 174 -8.09 -2.17 14.61
C PHE A 174 -8.02 -0.95 15.54
N PRO A 175 -7.47 0.21 15.13
CA PRO A 175 -7.44 1.39 15.98
C PRO A 175 -8.80 2.01 16.30
N LEU A 176 -9.85 1.67 15.55
CA LEU A 176 -11.19 2.19 15.76
C LEU A 176 -11.98 1.36 16.79
N ILE A 177 -11.44 0.21 17.21
CA ILE A 177 -12.11 -0.76 18.07
C ILE A 177 -11.60 -0.69 19.52
N GLY A 178 -10.47 -0.03 19.76
CA GLY A 178 -9.89 0.23 21.09
C GLY A 178 -9.99 1.70 21.48
#